data_AF-A0A1Z8WUS5-F1
#
_entry.id   AF-A0A1Z8WUS5-F1
#
_cell.length_a   1.000
_cell.length_b   1.000
_cell.length_c   1.000
_cell.angle_alpha   90.00
_cell.angle_beta   90.00
_cell.angle_gamma   90.00
#
_symmetry.space_group_name_H-M   'P 1'
#
loop_
_entity.id
_entity.type
_entity.pdbx_description
1 polymer ?
#
loop_
_entity_poly.entity_id
_entity_poly.type
_entity_poly.pdbx_seq_one_letter_code
_entity_poly.pdbx_strand_id
1 'polypeptide(L)' 'MVDIGFWELALSGLVALVILGPHRLPELARTLGSFFRHAQAITAKFKQEISEEIQRDENSYQDKKKDTEPGGSS' A
#
# COMPACT_ATOMS: atom_id res chain seq x y z
N MET A 1 -13.83 -7.75 -15.98
CA MET A 1 -12.42 -8.06 -16.32
C MET A 1 -11.93 -6.87 -17.12
N VAL A 2 -10.84 -6.26 -16.67
CA VAL A 2 -10.21 -5.16 -17.40
C VAL A 2 -9.24 -5.83 -18.36
N ASP A 3 -9.76 -6.28 -19.49
CA ASP A 3 -8.98 -6.88 -20.57
C ASP A 3 -8.32 -5.77 -21.38
N ILE A 4 -7.40 -5.05 -20.74
CA ILE A 4 -6.67 -3.97 -21.39
C ILE A 4 -5.41 -4.56 -22.01
N GLY A 5 -5.43 -4.71 -23.33
CA GLY A 5 -4.26 -5.07 -24.11
C GLY A 5 -3.29 -3.89 -24.29
N PHE A 6 -2.06 -4.19 -24.71
CA PHE A 6 -1.06 -3.17 -25.03
C PHE A 6 -1.60 -2.13 -26.03
N TRP A 7 -2.37 -2.58 -27.02
CA TRP A 7 -2.97 -1.72 -28.04
C TRP A 7 -4.01 -0.74 -27.47
N GLU A 8 -4.84 -1.20 -26.53
CA GLU A 8 -5.87 -0.36 -25.89
C GLU A 8 -5.22 0.71 -25.00
N LEU A 9 -4.15 0.37 -24.28
CA LEU A 9 -3.35 1.37 -23.53
C LEU A 9 -2.74 2.41 -24.46
N ALA A 10 -2.15 1.98 -25.58
CA ALA A 10 -1.54 2.89 -26.53
C ALA A 10 -2.56 3.85 -27.14
N LEU A 11 -3.74 3.34 -27.53
CA LEU A 11 -4.82 4.15 -28.09
C LEU A 11 -5.40 5.12 -27.05
N SER A 12 -5.66 4.64 -25.83
CA SER A 12 -6.14 5.48 -24.72
C SER A 12 -5.13 6.57 -24.35
N GLY A 13 -3.84 6.21 -24.30
CA GLY A 13 -2.75 7.15 -24.09
C GLY A 13 -2.68 8.21 -25.19
N LEU A 14 -2.83 7.83 -26.45
CA LEU A 14 -2.86 8.77 -27.56
C LEU A 14 -4.04 9.74 -27.45
N VAL A 15 -5.24 9.24 -27.14
CA VAL A 15 -6.44 10.08 -26.93
C VAL A 15 -6.23 11.03 -25.75
N ALA A 16 -5.68 10.55 -24.63
CA ALA A 16 -5.36 11.38 -23.49
C ALA A 16 -4.34 12.47 -23.84
N LEU A 17 -3.31 12.15 -24.63
CA LEU A 17 -2.31 13.11 -25.12
C LEU A 17 -2.93 14.19 -26.02
N VAL A 18 -3.94 13.85 -26.82
CA VAL A 18 -4.63 14.82 -27.68
C VAL A 18 -5.56 15.73 -26.86
N ILE A 19 -6.36 15.17 -25.96
CA ILE A 19 -7.33 15.92 -25.16
C ILE A 19 -6.63 16.83 -24.15
N LEU A 20 -5.69 16.26 -23.39
CA LEU A 20 -5.03 16.95 -22.29
C LEU A 20 -3.77 17.68 -22.75
N GLY A 21 -3.10 17.17 -23.78
CA GLY A 21 -1.84 17.69 -24.30
C GLY A 21 -0.63 16.91 -23.77
N PRO A 22 0.39 16.64 -24.61
CA PRO A 22 1.60 15.90 -24.21
C PRO A 22 2.44 16.59 -23.15
N HIS A 23 2.31 17.91 -23.02
CA HIS A 23 3.02 18.69 -22.00
C HIS A 23 2.28 18.75 -20.66
N ARG A 24 0.95 18.60 -20.64
CA ARG A 24 0.10 18.73 -19.43
C ARG A 24 -0.03 17.43 -18.66
N LEU A 25 -0.08 16.29 -19.36
CA LEU A 25 -0.07 14.96 -18.75
C LEU A 25 1.08 14.72 -17.77
N PRO A 26 2.37 14.97 -18.13
CA PRO A 26 3.48 14.77 -17.21
C PRO A 26 3.45 15.74 -16.02
N GLU A 27 2.93 16.95 -16.21
CA GLU A 27 2.77 17.95 -15.16
C GLU A 27 1.72 17.50 -14.12
N LEU A 28 0.60 16.96 -14.58
CA LEU A 28 -0.44 16.37 -13.71
C LEU A 28 0.05 15.10 -13.01
N ALA A 29 0.74 14.22 -13.71
CA ALA A 29 1.32 13.01 -13.12
C ALA A 29 2.33 13.34 -12.01
N ARG A 30 3.19 14.34 -12.22
CA ARG A 30 4.14 14.82 -11.21
C ARG A 30 3.43 15.39 -9.99
N THR A 31 2.37 16.18 -10.22
CA THR A 31 1.57 16.76 -9.15
C THR A 31 0.90 15.66 -8.34
N LEU A 32 0.04 14.85 -8.97
CA LEU A 32 -0.67 13.75 -8.31
C LEU A 32 0.28 12.74 -7.66
N GLY A 33 1.40 12.42 -8.32
CA GLY A 33 2.43 11.54 -7.79
C GLY A 33 3.08 12.10 -6.52
N SER A 34 3.34 13.40 -6.46
CA SER A 34 3.86 14.05 -5.25
C SER A 34 2.86 13.98 -4.09
N PHE A 35 1.57 14.21 -4.36
CA PHE A 35 0.51 14.09 -3.35
C PHE A 35 0.38 12.66 -2.82
N PHE A 36 0.38 11.67 -3.73
CA PHE A 36 0.31 10.26 -3.34
C PHE A 36 1.54 9.82 -2.53
N ARG A 37 2.74 10.28 -2.92
CA ARG A 37 3.97 10.02 -2.17
C ARG A 37 3.93 10.61 -0.76
N HIS A 38 3.38 11.81 -0.63
CA HIS A 38 3.21 12.45 0.67
C HIS A 38 2.23 11.67 1.56
N ALA A 39 1.09 11.27 1.01
CA ALA A 39 0.12 10.42 1.71
C ALA A 39 0.74 9.07 2.15
N GLN A 40 1.49 8.42 1.25
CA GLN A 40 2.20 7.18 1.56
C GLN A 40 3.21 7.37 2.71
N ALA A 41 3.96 8.48 2.71
CA ALA A 41 4.92 8.78 3.76
C ALA A 41 4.25 8.97 5.13
N ILE A 42 3.07 9.59 5.16
CA ILE A 42 2.26 9.74 6.37
C ILE A 42 1.81 8.36 6.89
N THR A 43 1.27 7.50 6.03
CA THR A 43 0.87 6.14 6.43
C THR A 43 2.05 5.29 6.91
N ALA A 44 3.23 5.46 6.27
CA ALA A 44 4.45 4.79 6.69
C ALA A 44 4.89 5.21 8.10
N LYS A 45 4.80 6.51 8.43
CA LYS A 45 5.08 7.05 9.76
C LYS A 45 4.15 6.45 10.82
N PHE A 46 2.84 6.46 10.57
CA PHE A 46 1.85 5.85 11.47
C PHE A 46 2.08 4.36 11.66
N LYS A 47 2.42 3.62 10.59
CA LYS A 47 2.76 2.20 10.70
C LYS A 47 3.99 1.97 11.56
N GLN A 48 5.03 2.80 11.46
CA GLN A 48 6.23 2.66 12.29
C GLN A 48 5.92 2.88 13.77
N GLU A 49 5.18 3.95 14.09
CA GLU A 49 4.77 4.25 15.47
C GLU A 49 3.88 3.15 16.07
N ILE A 50 2.88 2.68 15.32
CA ILE A 50 2.00 1.58 15.73
C ILE A 50 2.75 0.25 15.80
N SER A 51 3.69 -0.05 14.89
CA SER A 51 4.46 -1.30 14.94
C SER A 51 5.41 -1.35 16.14
N GLU A 52 5.99 -0.22 16.54
CA GLU A 52 6.81 -0.15 17.75
C GLU A 52 5.97 -0.36 19.02
N GLU A 53 4.72 0.11 19.04
CA GLU A 53 3.78 -0.10 20.17
C GLU A 53 3.21 -1.53 20.17
N ILE A 54 2.75 -2.04 19.03
CA ILE A 54 2.19 -3.40 18.89
C ILE A 54 3.26 -4.47 19.11
N GLN A 55 4.51 -4.30 18.66
CA GLN A 55 5.57 -5.26 18.99
C GLN A 55 5.86 -5.31 20.50
N ARG A 56 5.64 -4.20 21.21
CA ARG A 56 5.78 -4.15 22.66
C ARG A 56 4.65 -4.89 23.38
N ASP A 57 3.45 -4.87 22.81
CA ASP A 57 2.26 -5.52 23.37
C ASP A 57 2.15 -7.01 22.96
N GLU A 58 2.58 -7.39 21.77
CA GLU A 58 2.45 -8.76 21.23
C GLU A 58 3.35 -9.78 21.96
N ASN A 59 4.49 -9.33 22.51
CA ASN A 59 5.34 -10.20 23.35
C ASN A 59 4.63 -10.67 24.64
N SER A 60 3.51 -10.05 25.01
CA SER A 60 2.71 -10.41 26.20
C SER A 60 1.57 -11.40 25.89
N TYR A 61 1.24 -11.66 24.61
CA TYR A 61 0.15 -12.55 24.22
C TYR A 61 0.61 -13.95 23.77
N GLN A 62 1.87 -14.09 23.33
CA GLN A 62 2.42 -15.37 22.87
C GLN A 62 2.86 -16.31 24.01
N ASP A 63 3.01 -15.80 25.24
CA ASP A 63 3.35 -16.61 26.42
C ASP A 63 2.15 -17.42 26.94
N LYS A 64 0.93 -16.86 26.87
CA LYS A 64 -0.29 -17.50 27.42
C LYS A 64 -0.85 -18.69 26.62
N LYS A 65 -0.30 -19.02 25.45
CA LYS A 65 -0.79 -20.16 24.65
C LYS A 65 0.03 -21.44 24.82
N LYS A 66 1.08 -21.44 25.65
CA LYS A 66 1.90 -22.64 25.90
C LYS A 66 1.52 -23.44 27.15
N ASP A 67 0.57 -22.96 27.96
CA ASP A 67 0.24 -23.58 29.27
C ASP A 67 -1.13 -24.30 29.31
N THR A 68 -1.75 -24.60 28.17
CA THR A 68 -3.04 -25.33 28.16
C THR A 68 -3.07 -26.40 27.08
N GLU A 69 -2.10 -27.31 27.14
CA GLU A 69 -2.32 -28.69 26.71
C GLU A 69 -2.04 -29.62 27.90
N PRO A 70 -3.08 -30.06 28.65
CA PRO A 70 -2.93 -31.07 29.68
C PRO A 70 -2.86 -32.44 29.02
N GLY A 71 -1.64 -32.88 28.69
CA GLY A 71 -1.34 -34.25 28.27
C GLY A 71 -0.25 -34.83 29.15
N GLY A 72 -0.62 -35.74 30.06
CA GLY A 72 0.36 -36.40 30.92
C GLY A 72 -0.27 -37.20 32.05
N SER A 73 -1.01 -38.25 31.68
CA SER A 73 -1.30 -39.38 32.55
C SER A 73 -0.02 -39.93 33.16
N SER A 74 -0.01 -40.14 34.49
CA SER A 74 0.49 -41.34 35.19
C SER A 74 0.51 -41.11 36.70
#